data_AF-A0A117RAP2-F1
#
_entry.id   AF-A0A117RAP2-F1
#
_cell.length_a   1.000
_cell.length_b   1.000
_cell.length_c   1.000
_cell.angle_alpha   90.00
_cell.angle_beta   90.00
_cell.angle_gamma   90.00
#
_symmetry.space_group_name_H-M   'P 1'
#
loop_
_entity.id
_entity.type
_entity.pdbx_description
1 polymer ?
#
loop_
_entity_poly.entity_id
_entity_poly.type
_entity_poly.pdbx_seq_one_letter_code
_entity_poly.pdbx_strand_id
1 'polypeptide(L)'
;MDRSEFRDSALFESAHELVDEVGALLRRHYSDSCTLPYRDGAYYRECPVDLAHQRVGLSPEVRVLESKCSICNLDPEDCDHLPGEMYDGRECRSVITKAEMTALAIVANPRQLVTRPTSIPAGTPAELSAALGPKFRPGVQLCCDRCLSACDGLNRDFASATHG
;
A
#
# COMPACT_ATOMS: atom_id res chain seq x y z
N MET A 1 -8.19 10.40 -20.65
CA MET A 1 -7.91 9.12 -19.98
C MET A 1 -9.21 8.62 -19.39
N ASP A 2 -9.65 7.44 -19.84
CA ASP A 2 -10.88 6.81 -19.38
C ASP A 2 -10.72 6.40 -17.90
N ARG A 3 -11.70 6.77 -17.06
CA ARG A 3 -11.72 6.45 -15.62
C ARG A 3 -12.11 4.99 -15.36
N SER A 4 -12.41 4.22 -16.41
CA SER A 4 -12.78 2.79 -16.34
C SER A 4 -11.60 1.86 -16.04
N GLU A 5 -10.36 2.24 -16.38
CA GLU A 5 -9.15 1.42 -16.17
C GLU A 5 -8.80 1.23 -14.68
N PHE A 6 -9.40 2.02 -13.79
CA PHE A 6 -9.22 1.88 -12.36
C PHE A 6 -10.24 0.92 -11.73
N ARG A 7 -11.25 0.39 -12.45
CA ARG A 7 -12.16 -0.60 -11.86
C ARG A 7 -11.47 -1.96 -11.73
N ASP A 8 -11.91 -2.72 -10.73
CA ASP A 8 -11.52 -4.13 -10.58
C ASP A 8 -11.75 -4.86 -11.90
N SER A 9 -10.69 -5.51 -12.39
CA SER A 9 -10.79 -6.31 -13.61
C SER A 9 -11.81 -7.44 -13.44
N ALA A 10 -12.33 -7.98 -14.55
CA ALA A 10 -13.19 -9.17 -14.50
C ALA A 10 -12.51 -10.38 -13.81
N LEU A 11 -11.18 -10.38 -13.70
CA LEU A 11 -10.39 -11.43 -13.06
C LEU A 11 -10.20 -11.24 -11.55
N PHE A 12 -10.75 -10.16 -10.99
CA PHE A 12 -10.43 -9.75 -9.63
C PHE A 12 -10.80 -10.80 -8.57
N GLU A 13 -12.01 -11.35 -8.63
CA GLU A 13 -12.45 -12.38 -7.67
C GLU A 13 -11.61 -13.66 -7.79
N SER A 14 -11.37 -14.14 -9.02
CA SER A 14 -10.54 -15.33 -9.23
C SER A 14 -9.09 -15.13 -8.79
N ALA A 15 -8.54 -13.92 -8.94
CA ALA A 15 -7.22 -13.58 -8.43
C ALA A 15 -7.20 -13.55 -6.90
N HIS A 16 -8.27 -13.06 -6.26
CA HIS A 16 -8.42 -13.07 -4.80
C HIS A 16 -8.49 -14.51 -4.26
N GLU A 17 -9.32 -15.37 -4.85
CA GLU A 17 -9.43 -16.79 -4.48
C GLU A 17 -8.07 -17.51 -4.60
N LEU A 18 -7.34 -17.27 -5.68
CA LEU A 18 -6.03 -17.87 -5.90
C LEU A 18 -5.00 -17.40 -4.86
N VAL A 19 -5.03 -16.12 -4.48
CA VAL A 19 -4.14 -15.56 -3.45
C VAL A 19 -4.42 -16.18 -2.08
N ASP A 20 -5.69 -16.41 -1.75
CA ASP A 20 -6.09 -17.08 -0.50
C ASP A 20 -5.65 -18.54 -0.48
N GLU A 21 -5.83 -19.27 -1.59
CA GLU A 21 -5.38 -20.66 -1.73
C GLU A 21 -3.86 -20.77 -1.54
N VAL A 22 -3.08 -19.91 -2.21
CA VAL A 22 -1.62 -19.88 -2.08
C VAL A 22 -1.22 -19.53 -0.64
N GLY A 23 -1.87 -18.55 -0.01
CA GLY A 23 -1.63 -18.20 1.38
C GLY A 23 -1.87 -19.37 2.34
N ALA A 24 -2.96 -20.12 2.15
CA ALA A 24 -3.27 -21.29 2.95
C ALA A 24 -2.23 -22.41 2.76
N LEU A 25 -1.81 -22.67 1.53
CA LEU A 25 -0.77 -23.67 1.22
C LEU A 25 0.57 -23.30 1.86
N LEU A 26 1.01 -22.04 1.72
CA LEU A 26 2.24 -21.55 2.34
C LEU A 26 2.19 -21.71 3.85
N ARG A 27 1.08 -21.34 4.49
CA ARG A 27 0.96 -21.43 5.94
C ARG A 27 1.00 -22.89 6.46
N ARG A 28 0.43 -23.84 5.72
CA ARG A 28 0.40 -25.27 6.09
C ARG A 28 1.73 -25.98 5.86
N HIS A 29 2.41 -25.67 4.76
CA HIS A 29 3.60 -26.42 4.32
C HIS A 29 4.93 -25.71 4.62
N TYR A 30 4.90 -24.39 4.81
CA TYR A 30 6.08 -23.54 5.00
C TYR A 30 5.83 -22.53 6.14
N SER A 31 5.39 -23.02 7.30
CA SER A 31 5.01 -22.19 8.46
C SER A 31 6.07 -21.20 8.91
N ASP A 32 7.35 -21.55 8.76
CA ASP A 32 8.48 -20.72 9.18
C ASP A 32 8.62 -19.45 8.32
N SER A 33 8.01 -19.43 7.14
CA SER A 33 7.94 -18.26 6.25
C SER A 33 6.74 -17.35 6.54
N CYS A 34 5.82 -17.74 7.43
CA CYS A 34 4.60 -16.99 7.76
C CYS A 34 4.70 -16.29 9.12
N THR A 35 5.78 -15.53 9.34
CA THR A 35 6.07 -14.87 10.62
C THR A 35 5.79 -13.38 10.59
N LEU A 36 5.48 -12.80 11.75
CA LEU A 36 5.39 -11.36 11.93
C LEU A 36 6.79 -10.83 12.33
N PRO A 37 7.46 -10.02 11.49
CA PRO A 37 8.75 -9.46 11.83
C PRO A 37 8.65 -8.55 13.05
N TYR A 38 9.63 -8.67 13.95
CA TYR A 38 9.79 -7.82 15.12
C TYR A 38 10.98 -6.88 14.93
N ARG A 39 10.73 -5.58 14.95
CA ARG A 39 11.75 -4.53 14.80
C ARG A 39 11.31 -3.28 15.56
N ASP A 40 12.27 -2.52 16.06
CA ASP A 40 12.04 -1.24 16.74
C ASP A 40 10.98 -1.30 17.84
N GLY A 41 10.90 -2.43 18.55
CA GLY A 41 9.96 -2.62 19.65
C GLY A 41 8.55 -3.05 19.24
N ALA A 42 8.24 -3.24 17.97
CA ALA A 42 6.90 -3.59 17.48
C ALA A 42 6.90 -4.75 16.48
N TYR A 43 5.75 -5.43 16.37
CA TYR A 43 5.52 -6.42 15.32
C TYR A 43 4.86 -5.77 14.12
N TYR A 44 5.16 -6.28 12.93
CA TYR A 44 4.61 -5.77 11.67
C TYR A 44 3.93 -6.87 10.88
N ARG A 45 2.91 -6.49 10.11
CA ARG A 45 2.27 -7.33 9.10
C ARG A 45 2.83 -6.94 7.74
N GLU A 46 3.53 -7.87 7.12
CA GLU A 46 4.17 -7.72 5.81
C GLU A 46 3.77 -8.84 4.83
N CYS A 47 2.96 -9.80 5.30
CA CYS A 47 2.49 -10.87 4.45
C CYS A 47 1.68 -10.29 3.29
N PRO A 48 2.07 -10.52 2.02
CA PRO A 48 1.38 -9.93 0.88
C PRO A 48 -0.08 -10.37 0.79
N VAL A 49 -0.41 -11.58 1.25
CA VAL A 49 -1.79 -12.09 1.33
C VAL A 49 -2.60 -11.30 2.36
N ASP A 50 -2.07 -11.08 3.57
CA ASP A 50 -2.78 -10.29 4.60
C ASP A 50 -2.95 -8.82 4.19
N LEU A 51 -1.93 -8.24 3.54
CA LEU A 51 -1.99 -6.86 3.06
C LEU A 51 -2.96 -6.68 1.90
N ALA A 52 -3.08 -7.67 1.00
CA ALA A 52 -4.03 -7.63 -0.12
C ALA A 52 -5.49 -7.47 0.36
N HIS A 53 -5.83 -8.03 1.52
CA HIS A 53 -7.18 -7.96 2.09
C HIS A 53 -7.60 -6.57 2.56
N GLN A 54 -6.66 -5.70 2.89
CA GLN A 54 -6.98 -4.36 3.39
C GLN A 54 -7.52 -3.44 2.31
N ARG A 55 -7.07 -3.62 1.07
CA ARG A 55 -7.45 -2.79 -0.09
C ARG A 55 -7.40 -1.28 0.13
N VAL A 56 -6.60 -0.82 1.08
CA VAL A 56 -6.36 0.61 1.29
C VAL A 56 -5.13 1.06 0.52
N GLY A 57 -5.13 2.31 0.09
CA GLY A 57 -4.00 3.00 -0.51
C GLY A 57 -3.94 4.43 0.01
N LEU A 58 -2.76 5.02 -0.08
CA LEU A 58 -2.53 6.39 0.31
C LEU A 58 -2.66 7.31 -0.91
N SER A 59 -3.34 8.43 -0.73
CA SER A 59 -3.47 9.48 -1.74
C SER A 59 -3.00 10.80 -1.13
N PRO A 60 -1.69 11.10 -1.22
CA PRO A 60 -1.15 12.37 -0.73
C PRO A 60 -1.63 13.52 -1.62
N GLU A 61 -2.07 14.59 -0.98
CA GLU A 61 -2.28 15.88 -1.62
C GLU A 61 -0.96 16.66 -1.53
N VAL A 62 -0.42 17.03 -2.69
CA VAL A 62 0.89 17.68 -2.81
C VAL A 62 0.71 19.00 -3.51
N ARG A 63 1.15 20.08 -2.87
CA ARG A 63 1.24 21.41 -3.45
C ARG A 63 2.65 21.64 -3.97
N VAL A 64 2.76 21.83 -5.28
CA VAL A 64 4.02 22.19 -5.94
C VAL A 64 4.30 23.67 -5.67
N LEU A 65 5.49 23.96 -5.16
CA LEU A 65 5.94 25.32 -4.85
C LEU A 65 6.93 25.84 -5.89
N GLU A 66 7.80 24.97 -6.41
CA GLU A 66 8.76 25.30 -7.46
C GLU A 66 8.93 24.10 -8.40
N SER A 67 9.06 24.37 -9.70
CA SER A 67 9.35 23.36 -10.71
C SER A 67 10.25 23.92 -11.82
N LYS A 68 10.86 23.04 -12.60
CA LYS A 68 11.76 23.39 -13.70
C LYS A 68 11.47 22.57 -14.94
N CYS A 69 11.62 23.17 -16.12
CA CYS A 69 11.59 22.47 -17.38
C CYS A 69 12.79 21.51 -17.51
N SER A 70 12.55 20.24 -17.87
CA SER A 70 13.63 19.26 -18.09
C SER A 70 14.56 19.58 -19.27
N ILE A 71 14.15 20.46 -20.19
CA ILE A 71 14.90 20.81 -21.41
C ILE A 71 15.86 21.98 -21.16
N CYS A 72 15.37 23.08 -20.57
CA CYS A 72 16.14 24.31 -20.38
C CYS A 72 16.38 24.69 -18.91
N ASN A 73 15.79 23.98 -17.95
CA ASN A 73 15.94 24.20 -16.51
C ASN A 73 15.39 25.55 -15.99
N LEU A 74 14.62 26.26 -16.80
CA LEU A 74 13.86 27.46 -16.41
C LEU A 74 12.52 27.08 -15.77
N ASP A 75 11.85 28.05 -15.15
CA ASP A 75 10.47 27.87 -14.72
C ASP A 75 9.59 27.51 -15.94
N PRO A 76 8.72 26.50 -15.86
CA PRO A 76 7.81 26.16 -16.96
C PRO A 76 6.91 27.32 -17.41
N GLU A 77 6.61 28.30 -16.56
CA GLU A 77 5.87 29.52 -16.92
C GLU A 77 6.72 30.53 -17.71
N ASP A 78 8.06 30.42 -17.61
CA ASP A 78 9.03 31.32 -18.25
C ASP A 78 9.67 30.73 -19.53
N CYS A 79 9.14 29.63 -20.06
CA CYS A 79 9.66 29.03 -21.30
C CYS A 79 8.58 28.47 -22.22
N ASP A 80 8.90 28.37 -23.52
CA ASP A 80 7.95 27.87 -24.54
C ASP A 80 7.90 26.33 -24.65
N HIS A 81 8.59 25.60 -23.77
CA HIS A 81 8.61 24.13 -23.80
C HIS A 81 7.37 23.54 -23.13
N LEU A 82 6.54 22.83 -23.89
CA LEU A 82 5.30 22.24 -23.38
C LEU A 82 5.53 20.84 -22.81
N PRO A 83 5.10 20.52 -21.58
CA PRO A 83 5.21 19.17 -21.03
C PRO A 83 4.51 18.12 -21.91
N GLY A 84 5.21 17.00 -22.17
CA GLY A 84 4.75 15.92 -23.06
C GLY A 84 5.20 16.06 -24.51
N GLU A 85 5.67 17.24 -24.94
CA GLU A 85 6.21 17.46 -26.28
C GLU A 85 7.69 17.07 -26.39
N MET A 86 8.12 16.75 -27.62
CA MET A 86 9.48 16.30 -27.90
C MET A 86 10.37 17.44 -28.42
N TYR A 87 11.54 17.59 -27.80
CA TYR A 87 12.57 18.56 -28.19
C TYR A 87 13.93 17.85 -28.23
N ASP A 88 14.58 17.86 -29.40
CA ASP A 88 15.90 17.23 -29.61
C ASP A 88 15.97 15.77 -29.11
N GLY A 89 14.91 14.99 -29.40
CA GLY A 89 14.83 13.58 -28.99
C GLY A 89 14.54 13.36 -27.50
N ARG A 90 14.22 14.41 -26.74
CA ARG A 90 13.86 14.32 -25.32
C ARG A 90 12.45 14.86 -25.09
N GLU A 91 11.68 14.17 -24.26
CA GLU A 91 10.36 14.64 -23.83
C GLU A 91 10.51 15.75 -22.77
N CYS A 92 9.81 16.86 -22.96
CA CYS A 92 9.72 17.92 -21.95
C CYS A 92 8.89 17.45 -20.76
N ARG A 93 9.42 17.62 -19.55
CA ARG A 93 8.78 17.27 -18.29
C ARG A 93 8.95 18.43 -17.31
N SER A 94 7.91 18.68 -16.50
CA SER A 94 8.06 19.55 -15.33
C SER A 94 8.69 18.75 -14.19
N VAL A 95 9.89 19.14 -13.81
CA VAL A 95 10.65 18.57 -12.69
C VAL A 95 10.34 19.39 -11.45
N ILE A 96 9.55 18.83 -10.56
CA ILE A 96 9.22 19.47 -9.27
C ILE A 96 10.50 19.53 -8.41
N THR A 97 10.96 20.73 -8.07
CA THR A 97 12.14 20.94 -7.21
C THR A 97 11.78 21.26 -5.77
N LYS A 98 10.56 21.75 -5.54
CA LYS A 98 10.04 22.03 -4.20
C LYS A 98 8.55 21.78 -4.15
N ALA A 99 8.12 21.04 -3.13
CA ALA A 99 6.72 20.76 -2.89
C ALA A 99 6.48 20.55 -1.39
N GLU A 100 5.24 20.74 -0.97
CA GLU A 100 4.76 20.43 0.38
C GLU A 100 3.58 19.46 0.30
N MET A 101 3.49 18.53 1.25
CA MET A 101 2.32 17.67 1.40
C MET A 101 1.30 18.38 2.27
N THR A 102 0.11 18.64 1.74
CA THR A 102 -0.97 19.38 2.42
C THR A 102 -1.91 18.47 3.17
N ALA A 103 -2.15 17.26 2.64
CA ALA A 103 -3.04 16.27 3.23
C ALA A 103 -2.66 14.86 2.81
N LEU A 104 -3.23 13.87 3.51
CA LEU A 104 -3.13 12.46 3.15
C LEU A 104 -4.51 11.81 3.31
N ALA A 105 -5.06 11.30 2.21
CA ALA A 105 -6.31 10.53 2.24
C ALA A 105 -6.03 9.03 2.17
N ILE A 106 -6.87 8.24 2.85
CA ILE A 106 -6.92 6.78 2.70
C ILE A 106 -8.03 6.46 1.70
N VAL A 107 -7.70 5.71 0.64
CA VAL A 107 -8.60 5.45 -0.49
C VAL A 107 -8.62 3.96 -0.85
N ALA A 108 -9.72 3.47 -1.42
CA ALA A 108 -9.85 2.05 -1.83
C ALA A 108 -9.03 1.75 -3.09
N ASN A 109 -8.90 2.77 -3.92
CA ASN A 109 -8.45 2.64 -5.28
C ASN A 109 -7.50 3.78 -5.62
N PRO A 110 -6.25 3.74 -5.12
CA PRO A 110 -5.26 4.75 -5.44
C PRO A 110 -4.91 4.68 -6.93
N ARG A 111 -4.67 5.84 -7.54
CA ARG A 111 -4.19 5.91 -8.94
C ARG A 111 -2.87 5.17 -9.14
N GLN A 112 -2.03 5.11 -8.11
CA GLN A 112 -0.73 4.46 -8.12
C GLN A 112 -0.76 3.30 -7.12
N LEU A 113 -0.67 2.06 -7.61
CA LEU A 113 -0.74 0.87 -6.75
C LEU A 113 0.41 0.79 -5.73
N VAL A 114 1.54 1.45 -6.02
CA VAL A 114 2.69 1.55 -5.12
C VAL A 114 2.40 2.35 -3.84
N THR A 115 1.26 3.05 -3.76
CA THR A 115 0.85 3.75 -2.54
C THR A 115 0.05 2.86 -1.57
N ARG A 116 -0.11 1.57 -1.88
CA ARG A 116 -0.64 0.59 -0.93
C ARG A 116 0.43 0.27 0.13
N PRO A 117 0.05 0.13 1.42
CA PRO A 117 1.00 -0.23 2.46
C PRO A 117 1.64 -1.60 2.17
N THR A 118 2.97 -1.66 2.27
CA THR A 118 3.74 -2.93 2.22
C THR A 118 4.10 -3.45 3.61
N SER A 119 3.84 -2.64 4.64
CA SER A 119 4.10 -2.96 6.04
C SER A 119 3.17 -2.11 6.89
N ILE A 120 2.54 -2.73 7.88
CA ILE A 120 1.76 -2.02 8.90
C ILE A 120 2.03 -2.62 10.28
N PRO A 121 1.89 -1.85 11.36
CA PRO A 121 1.98 -2.40 12.72
C PRO A 121 0.93 -3.50 12.92
N ALA A 122 1.34 -4.61 13.52
CA ALA A 122 0.44 -5.67 14.00
C ALA A 122 -0.15 -5.35 15.38
N GLY A 123 0.49 -4.43 16.11
CA GLY A 123 0.13 -4.01 17.46
C GLY A 123 1.37 -3.71 18.29
N THR A 124 1.19 -2.95 19.36
CA THR A 124 2.21 -2.72 20.39
C THR A 124 2.41 -4.00 21.22
N PRO A 125 3.56 -4.16 21.89
CA PRO A 125 3.76 -5.28 22.82
C PRO A 125 2.71 -5.37 23.93
N ALA A 126 2.15 -4.23 24.37
CA ALA A 126 1.10 -4.21 25.38
C ALA A 126 -0.21 -4.81 24.85
N GLU A 127 -0.65 -4.39 23.65
CA GLU A 127 -1.84 -4.92 22.98
C GLU A 127 -1.68 -6.42 22.68
N LEU A 128 -0.52 -6.82 22.15
CA LEU A 128 -0.24 -8.22 21.87
C LEU A 128 -0.15 -9.07 23.14
N SER A 129 0.41 -8.53 24.23
CA SER A 129 0.42 -9.22 25.52
C SER A 129 -0.99 -9.42 26.07
N ALA A 130 -1.89 -8.45 25.88
CA ALA A 130 -3.29 -8.57 26.29
C ALA A 130 -4.02 -9.63 25.46
N ALA A 131 -3.80 -9.67 24.14
CA ALA A 131 -4.46 -10.60 23.23
C ALA A 131 -3.92 -12.04 23.32
N LEU A 132 -2.60 -12.21 23.42
CA LEU A 132 -1.92 -13.53 23.38
C LEU A 132 -1.68 -14.11 24.78
N GLY A 133 -1.89 -13.31 25.82
CA GLY A 133 -1.83 -13.73 27.21
C GLY A 133 -0.42 -13.83 27.80
N PRO A 134 -0.29 -14.41 29.01
CA PRO A 134 0.87 -14.22 29.89
C PRO A 134 2.14 -14.94 29.43
N LYS A 135 2.08 -15.74 28.38
CA LYS A 135 3.25 -16.41 27.78
C LYS A 135 3.93 -15.55 26.71
N PHE A 136 3.25 -14.53 26.19
CA PHE A 136 3.82 -13.64 25.19
C PHE A 136 5.00 -12.84 25.77
N ARG A 137 6.08 -12.76 25.02
CA ARG A 137 7.21 -11.88 25.30
C ARG A 137 7.57 -11.12 24.01
N PRO A 138 8.01 -9.86 24.09
CA PRO A 138 8.51 -9.17 22.91
C PRO A 138 9.66 -9.95 22.26
N GLY A 139 9.69 -10.00 20.93
CA GLY A 139 10.70 -10.74 20.16
C GLY A 139 10.47 -12.25 19.99
N VAL A 140 9.42 -12.84 20.58
CA VAL A 140 9.05 -14.23 20.24
C VAL A 140 8.53 -14.31 18.81
N GLN A 141 8.78 -15.43 18.14
CA GLN A 141 8.21 -15.64 16.81
C GLN A 141 6.68 -15.74 16.90
N LEU A 142 6.00 -14.83 16.21
CA LEU A 142 4.56 -14.87 16.01
C LEU A 142 4.26 -15.28 14.57
N CYS A 143 3.25 -16.13 14.39
CA CYS A 143 2.75 -16.52 13.07
C CYS A 143 1.35 -15.95 12.86
N CYS A 144 1.00 -15.66 11.61
CA CYS A 144 -0.35 -15.29 11.24
C CYS A 144 -1.09 -16.52 10.68
N ASP A 145 -2.26 -16.82 11.23
CA ASP A 145 -3.11 -17.94 10.78
C ASP A 145 -4.31 -17.48 9.96
N ARG A 146 -4.37 -16.20 9.57
CA ARG A 146 -5.52 -15.61 8.89
C ARG A 146 -5.94 -16.34 7.62
N CYS A 147 -4.96 -16.83 6.85
CA CYS A 147 -5.22 -17.57 5.60
C CYS A 147 -5.82 -18.97 5.83
N LEU A 148 -5.87 -19.47 7.07
CA LEU A 148 -6.49 -20.75 7.42
C LEU A 148 -7.96 -20.61 7.83
N SER A 149 -8.41 -19.37 8.04
CA SER A 149 -9.78 -19.04 8.43
C SER A 149 -10.62 -18.67 7.19
N ALA A 150 -11.94 -18.61 7.37
CA ALA A 150 -12.80 -18.01 6.35
C ALA A 150 -12.40 -16.55 6.11
N CYS A 151 -12.41 -16.13 4.85
CA CYS A 151 -12.16 -14.74 4.48
C CYS A 151 -13.39 -13.90 4.83
N ASP A 152 -13.21 -12.83 5.61
CA ASP A 152 -14.26 -11.83 5.91
C ASP A 152 -14.63 -10.97 4.67
N GLY A 153 -14.05 -11.29 3.53
CA GLY A 153 -14.09 -10.48 2.32
C GLY A 153 -13.05 -9.38 2.33
N LEU A 154 -12.99 -8.69 1.19
CA LEU A 154 -12.11 -7.56 1.00
C LEU A 154 -12.74 -6.29 1.57
N ASN A 155 -11.93 -5.40 2.17
CA ASN A 155 -12.44 -4.11 2.63
C ASN A 155 -12.77 -3.21 1.42
N ARG A 156 -14.02 -3.32 0.93
CA ARG A 156 -14.48 -2.71 -0.33
C ARG A 156 -15.01 -1.29 -0.18
N ASP A 157 -15.42 -0.90 1.03
CA ASP A 157 -16.05 0.39 1.27
C ASP A 157 -15.62 0.98 2.62
N PHE A 158 -14.91 2.10 2.59
CA PHE A 158 -14.56 2.85 3.81
C PHE A 158 -15.80 3.38 4.53
N ALA A 159 -16.92 3.51 3.83
CA ALA A 159 -18.19 3.97 4.39
C ALA A 159 -18.84 2.94 5.33
N SER A 160 -18.49 1.65 5.21
CA SER A 160 -19.08 0.55 6.00
C SER A 160 -18.06 -0.22 6.84
N ALA A 161 -16.81 0.23 6.92
CA ALA A 161 -15.79 -0.41 7.75
C ALA A 161 -16.14 -0.22 9.24
N THR A 162 -16.66 -1.25 9.88
CA THR A 162 -16.75 -1.31 11.35
C THR A 162 -15.35 -1.58 11.90
N HIS A 163 -14.71 -0.54 12.39
CA HIS A 163 -13.51 -0.67 13.22
C HIS A 163 -13.93 -1.33 14.54
N GLY A 164 -13.59 -2.61 14.70
CA GLY A 164 -13.59 -3.32 15.98
C GLY A 164 -12.30 -3.08 16.74
#